data_AF-A0A2S1XMR3-F1
#
_entry.id   AF-A0A2S1XMR3-F1
#
_cell.length_a   1.000
_cell.length_b   1.000
_cell.length_c   1.000
_cell.angle_alpha   90.00
_cell.angle_beta   90.00
_cell.angle_gamma   90.00
#
_symmetry.space_group_name_H-M   'P 1'
#
loop_
_entity.id
_entity.type
_entity.pdbx_description
1 polymer ?
#
loop_
_entity_poly.entity_id
_entity_poly.type
_entity_poly.pdbx_seq_one_letter_code
_entity_poly.pdbx_strand_id
1 'polypeptide(L)'
;MGNPSMVIAPSDTAFAIVLAPGVPKQITAPGAAETVLFNATGPFWCKIGGPAVLPANDVLDGSAPELNPVARQVRPNGVIGLVAPAAVTVSLVFYGAAA
;
A
#
# COMPACT_ATOMS: atom_id res chain seq x y z
N MET A 1 21.70 -10.12 3.06
CA MET A 1 21.20 -9.09 2.13
C MET A 1 21.62 -9.49 0.72
N GLY A 2 20.71 -9.44 -0.26
CA GLY A 2 20.97 -9.89 -1.63
C GLY A 2 21.69 -8.84 -2.47
N ASN A 3 22.56 -9.28 -3.38
CA ASN A 3 23.28 -8.40 -4.30
C ASN A 3 22.31 -7.86 -5.38
N PRO A 4 22.24 -6.55 -5.64
CA PRO A 4 21.28 -6.00 -6.59
C PRO A 4 21.64 -6.37 -8.03
N SER A 5 20.64 -6.71 -8.85
CA SER A 5 20.77 -6.57 -10.31
C SER A 5 20.57 -5.10 -10.67
N MET A 6 21.25 -4.58 -11.71
CA MET A 6 21.30 -3.14 -12.02
C MET A 6 19.96 -2.53 -12.54
N VAL A 7 18.81 -3.15 -12.32
CA VAL A 7 17.53 -2.70 -12.88
C VAL A 7 16.74 -1.85 -11.89
N ILE A 8 16.77 -2.16 -10.59
CA ILE A 8 16.16 -1.35 -9.54
C ILE A 8 17.01 -1.39 -8.28
N ALA A 9 17.16 -0.25 -7.60
CA ALA A 9 17.78 -0.21 -6.29
C ALA A 9 17.01 -1.14 -5.32
N PRO A 10 17.70 -1.81 -4.39
CA PRO A 10 17.01 -2.62 -3.38
C PRO A 10 16.07 -1.73 -2.57
N SER A 11 14.93 -2.29 -2.15
CA SER A 11 14.09 -1.62 -1.17
C SER A 11 14.83 -1.50 0.15
N ASP A 12 14.83 -0.31 0.75
CA ASP A 12 15.39 -0.08 2.08
C ASP A 12 14.34 -0.24 3.19
N THR A 13 13.06 -0.18 2.84
CA THR A 13 11.96 -0.15 3.81
C THR A 13 10.82 -1.08 3.39
N ALA A 14 10.36 -1.91 4.32
CA ALA A 14 9.19 -2.76 4.14
C ALA A 14 8.32 -2.77 5.41
N PHE A 15 7.00 -2.74 5.23
CA PHE A 15 6.01 -2.85 6.30
C PHE A 15 5.15 -4.11 6.13
N ALA A 16 4.78 -4.72 7.25
CA ALA A 16 3.78 -5.78 7.31
C ALA A 16 2.58 -5.28 8.11
N ILE A 17 1.42 -5.17 7.48
CA ILE A 17 0.20 -4.59 8.04
C ILE A 17 -0.86 -5.67 8.20
N VAL A 18 -1.21 -5.98 9.45
CA VAL A 18 -2.32 -6.89 9.77
C VAL A 18 -3.63 -6.09 9.77
N LEU A 19 -4.57 -6.47 8.91
CA LEU A 19 -5.90 -5.88 8.81
C LEU A 19 -6.92 -6.81 9.45
N ALA A 20 -7.82 -6.22 10.26
CA ALA A 20 -9.02 -6.89 10.73
C ALA A 20 -10.16 -6.64 9.71
N PRO A 21 -11.15 -7.57 9.62
CA PRO A 21 -12.29 -7.40 8.72
C PRO A 21 -13.01 -6.07 8.93
N GLY A 22 -13.18 -5.29 7.87
CA GLY A 22 -13.95 -4.04 7.86
C GLY A 22 -13.33 -2.87 8.65
N VAL A 23 -12.15 -3.04 9.25
CA VAL A 23 -11.50 -1.99 10.04
C VAL A 23 -10.43 -1.29 9.19
N PRO A 24 -10.65 -0.03 8.77
CA PRO A 24 -9.68 0.70 7.97
C PRO A 24 -8.45 1.08 8.81
N LYS A 25 -7.29 1.09 8.16
CA LYS A 25 -6.02 1.59 8.70
C LYS A 25 -5.42 2.62 7.76
N GLN A 26 -4.67 3.56 8.33
CA GLN A 26 -3.85 4.50 7.58
C GLN A 26 -2.40 4.31 7.98
N ILE A 27 -1.52 4.30 6.99
CA ILE A 27 -0.09 4.26 7.18
C ILE A 27 0.55 5.41 6.41
N THR A 28 1.68 5.90 6.94
CA THR A 28 2.45 6.97 6.30
C THR A 28 3.59 6.34 5.52
N ALA A 29 3.72 6.67 4.24
CA ALA A 29 4.86 6.26 3.42
C ALA A 29 6.16 6.84 4.00
N PRO A 30 7.29 6.12 3.98
CA PRO A 30 8.58 6.65 4.41
C PRO A 30 8.98 7.93 3.68
N GLY A 31 9.82 8.76 4.30
CA GLY A 31 10.19 10.09 3.81
C GLY A 31 10.99 10.15 2.50
N ALA A 32 11.52 9.03 2.02
CA ALA A 32 12.18 8.95 0.72
C ALA A 32 11.39 8.09 -0.28
N ALA A 33 10.21 7.57 0.10
CA ALA A 33 9.47 6.65 -0.74
C ALA A 33 8.78 7.38 -1.91
N GLU A 34 9.03 6.88 -3.12
CA GLU A 34 8.40 7.35 -4.37
C GLU A 34 7.50 6.27 -4.98
N THR A 35 7.81 5.01 -4.71
CA THR A 35 7.04 3.86 -5.18
C THR A 35 6.80 2.89 -4.03
N VAL A 36 5.62 2.27 -4.02
CA VAL A 36 5.30 1.16 -3.14
C VAL A 36 4.81 -0.03 -3.96
N LEU A 37 5.29 -1.22 -3.61
CA LEU A 37 4.79 -2.50 -4.09
C LEU A 37 3.97 -3.14 -2.98
N PHE A 38 2.82 -3.69 -3.33
CA PHE A 38 1.96 -4.40 -2.41
C PHE A 38 1.94 -5.90 -2.74
N ASN A 39 1.86 -6.70 -1.69
CA ASN A 39 1.46 -8.09 -1.77
C ASN A 39 0.64 -8.42 -0.52
N ALA A 40 -0.26 -9.40 -0.57
CA ALA A 40 -1.12 -9.72 0.56
C ALA A 40 -1.47 -11.19 0.62
N THR A 41 -1.80 -11.66 1.82
CA THR A 41 -2.30 -13.02 2.04
C THR A 41 -3.76 -13.21 1.60
N GLY A 42 -4.44 -12.13 1.21
CA GLY A 42 -5.83 -12.13 0.74
C GLY A 42 -6.25 -10.76 0.20
N PRO A 43 -7.52 -10.61 -0.26
CA PRO A 43 -7.99 -9.39 -0.88
C PRO A 43 -8.01 -8.19 0.08
N PHE A 44 -7.58 -7.03 -0.41
CA PHE A 44 -7.65 -5.76 0.31
C PHE A 44 -7.90 -4.60 -0.67
N TRP A 45 -8.42 -3.52 -0.14
CA TRP A 45 -8.65 -2.25 -0.84
C TRP A 45 -7.63 -1.22 -0.35
N CYS A 46 -7.13 -0.41 -1.27
CA CYS A 46 -6.12 0.61 -1.02
C CYS A 46 -6.56 1.97 -1.56
N LYS A 47 -6.27 3.05 -0.83
CA LYS A 47 -6.43 4.42 -1.31
C LYS A 47 -5.17 5.22 -1.07
N ILE A 48 -4.55 5.71 -2.14
CA ILE A 48 -3.39 6.60 -2.04
C ILE A 48 -3.88 8.03 -1.76
N GLY A 49 -3.25 8.69 -0.80
CA GLY A 49 -3.55 10.07 -0.41
C GLY A 49 -4.76 10.23 0.52
N GLY A 50 -5.35 9.14 1.03
CA GLY A 50 -6.51 9.23 1.92
C GLY A 50 -6.88 7.90 2.59
N PRO A 51 -7.87 7.90 3.49
CA PRO A 51 -8.38 6.67 4.11
C PRO A 51 -9.10 5.80 3.07
N ALA A 52 -8.89 4.48 3.15
CA ALA A 52 -9.67 3.53 2.35
C ALA A 52 -10.99 3.21 3.07
N VAL A 53 -12.05 3.00 2.29
CA VAL A 53 -13.38 2.60 2.77
C VAL A 53 -13.72 1.28 2.12
N LEU A 54 -14.24 0.31 2.85
CA LEU A 54 -14.67 -0.95 2.26
C LEU A 54 -15.94 -0.70 1.43
N PRO A 55 -15.93 -0.91 0.09
CA PRO A 55 -17.13 -0.70 -0.71
C PRO A 55 -18.25 -1.66 -0.30
N ALA A 56 -19.42 -1.11 0.03
CA ALA A 56 -20.64 -1.86 0.34
C ALA A 56 -21.71 -1.74 -0.76
N ASN A 57 -21.54 -0.77 -1.66
CA ASN A 57 -22.37 -0.49 -2.83
C ASN A 57 -21.46 -0.07 -3.98
N ASP A 58 -22.03 0.07 -5.18
CA ASP A 58 -21.32 0.62 -6.33
C ASP A 58 -20.84 2.05 -6.06
N VAL A 59 -19.58 2.32 -6.39
CA VAL A 59 -18.96 3.65 -6.28
C VAL A 59 -18.53 4.09 -7.68
N LEU A 60 -19.39 4.88 -8.34
CA LEU A 60 -19.24 5.26 -9.75
C LEU A 60 -18.77 6.70 -9.97
N ASP A 61 -18.35 7.39 -8.90
CA ASP A 61 -17.88 8.79 -8.93
C ASP A 61 -16.36 8.92 -9.09
N GLY A 62 -15.65 7.80 -9.31
CA GLY A 62 -14.20 7.76 -9.42
C GLY A 62 -13.44 7.84 -8.09
N SER A 63 -14.14 7.83 -6.94
CA SER A 63 -13.53 7.90 -5.62
C SER A 63 -13.24 6.54 -4.96
N ALA A 64 -13.64 5.44 -5.62
CA ALA A 64 -13.46 4.09 -5.13
C ALA A 64 -11.99 3.82 -4.76
N PRO A 65 -11.71 3.12 -3.65
CA PRO A 65 -10.38 2.58 -3.44
C PRO A 65 -10.10 1.50 -4.48
N GLU A 66 -8.82 1.21 -4.67
CA GLU A 66 -8.38 0.21 -5.63
C GLU A 66 -8.26 -1.17 -4.98
N LEU A 67 -8.77 -2.21 -5.65
CA LEU A 67 -8.65 -3.60 -5.21
C LEU A 67 -7.28 -4.16 -5.57
N ASN A 68 -6.52 -4.64 -4.58
CA ASN A 68 -5.24 -5.33 -4.74
C ASN A 68 -4.26 -4.65 -5.74
N PRO A 69 -3.92 -3.36 -5.56
CA PRO A 69 -2.93 -2.72 -6.42
C PRO A 69 -1.58 -3.46 -6.33
N VAL A 70 -0.81 -3.47 -7.42
CA VAL A 70 0.53 -4.08 -7.45
C VAL A 70 1.59 -3.04 -7.08
N ALA A 71 1.87 -2.07 -7.95
CA ALA A 71 2.85 -1.01 -7.71
C ALA A 71 2.22 0.36 -7.90
N ARG A 72 2.38 1.28 -6.95
CA ARG A 72 1.83 2.63 -7.05
C ARG A 72 2.88 3.68 -6.72
N GLN A 73 2.78 4.81 -7.40
CA GLN A 73 3.51 6.00 -7.01
C GLN A 73 2.94 6.52 -5.69
N VAL A 74 3.83 6.93 -4.79
CA VAL A 74 3.50 7.55 -3.52
C VAL A 74 4.29 8.84 -3.38
N ARG A 75 3.83 9.71 -2.49
CA ARG A 75 4.61 10.88 -2.08
C ARG A 75 5.38 10.54 -0.81
N PRO A 76 6.59 11.07 -0.63
CA PRO A 76 7.24 11.14 0.67
C PRO A 76 6.29 11.57 1.78
N ASN A 77 6.21 10.80 2.88
CA ASN A 77 5.29 11.05 3.99
C ASN A 77 3.80 11.08 3.60
N GLY A 78 3.45 10.53 2.43
CA GLY A 78 2.09 10.45 1.94
C GLY A 78 1.27 9.41 2.71
N VAL A 79 -0.05 9.61 2.78
CA VAL A 79 -0.96 8.68 3.44
C VAL A 79 -1.36 7.55 2.49
N ILE A 80 -1.38 6.33 3.00
CA ILE A 80 -1.89 5.14 2.33
C ILE A 80 -2.98 4.53 3.22
N GLY A 81 -4.21 4.57 2.75
CA GLY A 81 -5.35 3.93 3.40
C GLY A 81 -5.49 2.49 2.96
N LEU A 82 -5.78 1.58 3.89
CA LEU A 82 -5.94 0.15 3.66
C LEU A 82 -7.18 -0.37 4.42
N VAL A 83 -7.93 -1.27 3.80
CA VAL A 83 -9.05 -2.00 4.46
C VAL A 83 -9.27 -3.34 3.76
N ALA A 84 -9.72 -4.36 4.48
CA ALA A 84 -10.00 -5.67 3.92
C ALA A 84 -11.37 -6.20 4.39
N PRO A 85 -12.08 -7.02 3.59
CA PRO A 85 -13.32 -7.66 4.01
C PRO A 85 -13.10 -8.82 4.99
N ALA A 86 -11.87 -9.32 5.13
CA ALA A 86 -11.48 -10.42 6.00
C ALA A 86 -10.13 -10.13 6.68
N ALA A 87 -9.70 -11.01 7.59
CA ALA A 87 -8.39 -10.90 8.21
C ALA A 87 -7.29 -11.15 7.16
N VAL A 88 -6.43 -10.15 6.93
CA VAL A 88 -5.41 -10.17 5.87
C VAL A 88 -4.13 -9.52 6.38
N THR A 89 -2.98 -10.06 6.00
CA THR A 89 -1.69 -9.39 6.16
C THR A 89 -1.26 -8.82 4.81
N VAL A 90 -0.97 -7.52 4.76
CA VAL A 90 -0.48 -6.81 3.57
C VAL A 90 0.99 -6.46 3.79
N SER A 91 1.85 -6.87 2.86
CA SER A 91 3.24 -6.46 2.76
C SER A 91 3.33 -5.24 1.83
N LEU A 92 3.97 -4.18 2.31
CA LEU A 92 4.26 -2.97 1.54
C LEU A 92 5.78 -2.83 1.46
N VAL A 93 6.32 -2.76 0.26
CA VAL A 93 7.76 -2.60 0.02
C VAL A 93 7.98 -1.27 -0.71
N PHE A 94 8.78 -0.40 -0.12
CA PHE A 94 9.00 0.96 -0.63
C PHE A 94 10.32 1.09 -1.37
N TYR A 95 10.32 1.93 -2.39
CA TYR A 95 11.46 2.27 -3.21
C TYR A 95 11.51 3.79 -3.42
N GLY A 96 12.70 4.35 -3.49
CA GLY A 96 12.94 5.76 -3.77
C GLY A 96 14.43 6.07 -3.84
N ALA A 97 14.78 7.34 -4.00
CA ALA A 97 16.18 7.77 -3.96
C ALA A 97 16.77 7.44 -2.58
N ALA A 98 17.93 6.78 -2.57
CA ALA A 98 18.70 6.62 -1.35
C ALA A 98 18.97 8.01 -0.76
N ALA A 99 18.69 8.16 0.54
CA ALA A 99 19.02 9.38 1.28
C ALA A 99 20.54 9.65 1.30
#